data_AF-A0A261KPL3-F1
#
_entry.id   AF-A0A261KPL3-F1
#
_cell.length_a   1.000
_cell.length_b   1.000
_cell.length_c   1.000
_cell.angle_alpha   90.00
_cell.angle_beta   90.00
_cell.angle_gamma   90.00
#
_symmetry.space_group_name_H-M   'P 1'
#
loop_
_entity.id
_entity.type
_entity.pdbx_description
1 polymer ?
#
loop_
_entity_poly.entity_id
_entity_poly.type
_entity_poly.pdbx_seq_one_letter_code
_entity_poly.pdbx_strand_id
1 'polypeptide(L)'
;MIKQFFSQIMLIIGLVFLILVYQGSFKLNSANALIREIEETPAQIVYQVKHTLRDEERKPWQVVFYKRLKSGELDTINLRLVGFPGTVEFTHPQPLKISYGQNKISLARDNFAEKAPATNVGEYQFPEVLFDLETNAKIFLSLPLKTNQPAKIKIPFPVLLEWQEVISRK
;
A
#
# COMPACT_ATOMS: atom_id res chain seq x y z
N MET A 1 -3.23 -32.18 -56.27
CA MET A 1 -1.95 -31.71 -55.70
C MET A 1 -2.01 -30.22 -55.29
N ILE A 2 -2.40 -29.29 -56.17
CA ILE A 2 -2.49 -27.83 -55.88
C ILE A 2 -3.41 -27.46 -54.70
N LYS A 3 -4.58 -28.11 -54.54
CA LYS A 3 -5.52 -27.81 -53.44
C LYS A 3 -4.99 -28.19 -52.04
N GLN A 4 -4.18 -29.25 -51.93
CA GLN A 4 -3.59 -29.69 -50.66
C GLN A 4 -2.45 -28.77 -50.23
N PHE A 5 -1.61 -28.33 -51.17
CA PHE A 5 -0.57 -27.32 -50.92
C PHE A 5 -1.17 -25.99 -50.46
N PHE A 6 -2.27 -25.54 -51.09
CA PHE A 6 -2.94 -24.30 -50.70
C PHE A 6 -3.56 -24.39 -49.29
N SER A 7 -4.13 -25.54 -48.94
CA SER A 7 -4.68 -25.80 -47.61
C SER A 7 -3.59 -25.80 -46.52
N GLN A 8 -2.44 -26.42 -46.78
CA GLN A 8 -1.30 -26.44 -45.85
C GLN A 8 -0.72 -25.04 -45.62
N ILE A 9 -0.63 -24.22 -46.68
CA ILE A 9 -0.18 -22.83 -46.57
C ILE A 9 -1.16 -22.00 -45.72
N MET A 10 -2.48 -22.14 -45.93
CA MET A 10 -3.47 -21.46 -45.09
C MET A 10 -3.39 -21.88 -43.61
N LEU A 11 -3.13 -23.15 -43.33
CA LEU A 11 -3.03 -23.67 -41.97
C LEU A 11 -1.78 -23.10 -41.25
N ILE A 12 -0.64 -23.03 -41.95
CA ILE A 12 0.59 -22.44 -41.42
C ILE A 12 0.41 -20.93 -41.17
N ILE A 13 -0.21 -20.20 -42.10
CA ILE A 13 -0.49 -18.77 -41.93
C ILE A 13 -1.40 -18.53 -40.73
N GLY A 14 -2.46 -19.35 -40.57
CA GLY A 14 -3.35 -19.28 -39.42
C GLY A 14 -2.61 -19.51 -38.10
N LEU A 15 -1.71 -20.49 -38.05
CA LEU A 15 -0.92 -20.80 -36.85
C LEU A 15 0.06 -19.66 -36.50
N VAL A 16 0.74 -19.10 -37.49
CA VAL A 16 1.64 -17.94 -37.31
C VAL A 16 0.85 -16.72 -36.81
N PHE A 17 -0.33 -16.48 -37.36
CA PHE A 17 -1.21 -15.40 -36.91
C PHE A 17 -1.64 -15.57 -35.45
N LEU A 18 -1.95 -16.81 -35.04
CA LEU A 18 -2.32 -17.15 -33.67
C LEU A 18 -1.16 -16.91 -32.68
N ILE A 19 0.07 -17.25 -33.08
CA ILE A 19 1.28 -17.00 -32.28
C ILE A 19 1.54 -15.49 -32.13
N LEU A 20 1.39 -14.72 -33.21
CA LEU A 20 1.55 -13.26 -33.19
C LEU A 20 0.51 -12.57 -32.30
N VAL A 21 -0.75 -13.01 -32.32
CA VAL A 21 -1.81 -12.50 -31.45
C VAL A 21 -1.55 -12.86 -29.97
N TYR A 22 -1.01 -14.04 -29.70
CA TYR A 22 -0.66 -14.47 -28.34
C TYR A 22 0.43 -13.60 -27.71
N GLN A 23 1.46 -13.23 -28.49
CA GLN A 23 2.54 -12.35 -28.00
C GLN A 23 2.06 -10.92 -27.67
N GLY A 24 1.02 -10.42 -28.35
CA GLY A 24 0.47 -9.09 -28.10
C GLY A 24 -0.45 -8.98 -26.88
N SER A 25 -0.97 -10.11 -26.37
CA SER A 25 -2.09 -10.11 -25.41
C SER A 25 -1.68 -10.20 -23.94
N PHE A 26 -0.39 -10.41 -23.63
CA PHE A 26 0.12 -10.47 -22.25
C PHE A 26 0.97 -9.25 -21.87
N LYS A 27 0.46 -8.04 -22.11
CA LYS A 27 0.89 -6.90 -21.30
C LYS A 27 0.10 -6.92 -20.00
N LEU A 28 0.61 -7.65 -19.01
CA LEU A 28 0.21 -7.46 -17.62
C LEU A 28 0.55 -6.02 -17.27
N ASN A 29 -0.43 -5.13 -17.37
CA ASN A 29 -0.31 -3.80 -16.78
C ASN A 29 -0.15 -4.04 -15.29
N SER A 30 1.07 -3.88 -14.78
CA SER A 30 1.32 -3.92 -13.34
C SER A 30 0.33 -2.95 -12.71
N ALA A 31 -0.48 -3.46 -11.78
CA ALA A 31 -1.36 -2.63 -10.98
C ALA A 31 -0.50 -1.85 -9.98
N ASN A 32 0.33 -0.94 -10.50
CA ASN A 32 1.09 0.00 -9.69
C ASN A 32 0.08 0.99 -9.13
N ALA A 33 -0.17 1.01 -7.82
CA ALA A 33 -0.83 2.19 -7.27
C ALA A 33 0.01 3.42 -7.60
N LEU A 34 -0.68 4.50 -7.95
CA LEU A 34 -0.03 5.74 -8.32
C LEU A 34 0.66 6.35 -7.10
N ILE A 35 1.96 6.07 -6.92
CA ILE A 35 2.81 6.82 -6.00
C ILE A 35 2.82 8.26 -6.48
N ARG A 36 2.40 9.17 -5.60
CA ARG A 36 2.35 10.60 -5.88
C ARG A 36 3.56 11.27 -5.27
N GLU A 37 4.22 12.09 -6.05
CA GLU A 37 5.23 13.04 -5.60
C GLU A 37 4.57 14.42 -5.52
N ILE A 38 4.74 15.09 -4.38
CA ILE A 38 4.11 16.38 -4.10
C ILE A 38 5.15 17.28 -3.44
N GLU A 39 5.38 18.47 -4.00
CA GLU A 39 6.10 19.54 -3.32
C GLU A 39 5.12 20.25 -2.37
N GLU A 40 5.26 20.03 -1.05
CA GLU A 40 4.36 20.65 -0.06
C GLU A 40 4.76 22.12 0.22
N THR A 41 6.07 22.38 0.26
CA THR A 41 6.66 23.71 0.45
C THR A 41 8.01 23.75 -0.28
N PRO A 42 8.63 24.94 -0.48
CA PRO A 42 9.98 25.00 -1.03
C PRO A 42 10.93 24.07 -0.28
N ALA A 43 11.63 23.20 -1.02
CA ALA A 43 12.53 22.19 -0.50
C ALA A 43 11.89 21.09 0.37
N GLN A 44 10.57 20.86 0.30
CA GLN A 44 9.89 19.75 0.96
C GLN A 44 9.11 18.90 -0.03
N ILE A 45 9.54 17.65 -0.20
CA ILE A 45 8.93 16.69 -1.12
C ILE A 45 8.25 15.59 -0.30
N VAL A 46 7.05 15.20 -0.70
CA VAL A 46 6.32 14.06 -0.14
C VAL A 46 6.05 13.03 -1.22
N TYR A 47 6.50 11.81 -0.95
CA TYR A 47 6.10 10.60 -1.68
C TYR A 47 4.98 9.92 -0.92
N GLN A 48 3.83 9.71 -1.54
CA GLN A 48 2.70 9.07 -0.88
C GLN A 48 1.99 8.03 -1.74
N VAL A 49 1.44 7.03 -1.07
CA VAL A 49 0.51 6.06 -1.64
C VAL A 49 -0.73 5.96 -0.76
N LYS A 50 -1.90 5.82 -1.40
CA LYS A 50 -3.20 5.77 -0.74
C LYS A 50 -3.96 4.52 -1.16
N HIS A 51 -4.48 3.80 -0.17
CA HIS A 51 -5.32 2.64 -0.35
C HIS A 51 -6.63 2.75 0.42
N THR A 52 -7.64 2.03 -0.05
CA THR A 52 -8.82 1.69 0.74
C THR A 52 -8.72 0.22 1.13
N LEU A 53 -8.42 -0.05 2.39
CA LEU A 53 -8.38 -1.41 2.96
C LEU A 53 -9.63 -1.69 3.77
N ARG A 54 -9.81 -2.94 4.16
CA ARG A 54 -10.90 -3.37 5.04
C ARG A 54 -10.33 -4.00 6.30
N ASP A 55 -10.99 -3.75 7.43
CA ASP A 55 -10.71 -4.49 8.66
C ASP A 55 -11.38 -5.88 8.64
N GLU A 56 -11.17 -6.64 9.72
CA GLU A 56 -11.77 -7.96 9.92
C GLU A 56 -13.32 -7.95 9.91
N GLU A 57 -13.95 -6.80 10.19
CA GLU A 57 -15.41 -6.59 10.11
C GLU A 57 -15.88 -6.08 8.73
N ARG A 58 -14.98 -6.01 7.75
CA ARG A 58 -15.20 -5.47 6.40
C ARG A 58 -15.50 -3.97 6.34
N LYS A 59 -15.28 -3.21 7.42
CA LYS A 59 -15.42 -1.74 7.38
C LYS A 59 -14.27 -1.13 6.57
N PRO A 60 -14.54 -0.11 5.74
CA PRO A 60 -13.52 0.51 4.91
C PRO A 60 -12.64 1.46 5.72
N TRP A 61 -11.34 1.46 5.42
CA TRP A 61 -10.32 2.31 6.00
C TRP A 61 -9.49 2.93 4.88
N GLN A 62 -9.32 4.24 4.92
CA GLN A 62 -8.32 4.89 4.09
C GLN A 62 -6.97 4.80 4.79
N VAL A 63 -6.00 4.24 4.08
CA VAL A 63 -4.63 4.02 4.55
C VAL A 63 -3.71 4.84 3.65
N VAL A 64 -3.03 5.83 4.22
CA VAL A 64 -2.09 6.68 3.50
C VAL A 64 -0.71 6.46 4.10
N PHE A 65 0.20 5.92 3.29
CA PHE A 65 1.59 5.75 3.66
C PHE A 65 2.40 6.78 2.91
N TYR A 66 3.25 7.53 3.61
CA TYR A 66 4.00 8.59 2.98
C TYR A 66 5.35 8.84 3.64
N LYS A 67 6.30 9.27 2.83
CA LYS A 67 7.64 9.70 3.20
C LYS A 67 7.81 11.17 2.86
N ARG A 68 8.31 11.95 3.81
CA ARG A 68 8.66 13.36 3.64
C ARG A 68 10.17 13.51 3.61
N LEU A 69 10.64 14.28 2.64
CA LEU A 69 12.00 14.75 2.53
C LEU A 69 12.02 16.25 2.74
N LYS A 70 12.99 16.74 3.51
CA LYS A 70 13.22 18.17 3.73
C LYS A 70 14.66 18.49 3.35
N SER A 71 14.85 19.41 2.42
CA SER A 71 16.17 19.75 1.84
C SER A 71 16.91 18.52 1.28
N GLY A 72 16.18 17.54 0.74
CA GLY A 72 16.73 16.29 0.21
C GLY A 72 17.06 15.21 1.24
N GLU A 73 16.88 15.48 2.53
CA GLU A 73 17.10 14.51 3.61
C GLU A 73 15.79 13.92 4.11
N LEU A 74 15.84 12.69 4.62
CA LEU A 74 14.69 12.03 5.23
C LEU A 74 14.25 12.80 6.48
N ASP A 75 13.02 13.33 6.44
CA ASP A 75 12.41 13.97 7.60
C ASP A 75 11.55 12.96 8.37
N THR A 76 10.52 12.41 7.72
CA THR A 76 9.55 11.52 8.38
C THR A 76 9.01 10.45 7.43
N ILE A 77 8.66 9.28 7.99
CA ILE A 77 7.84 8.26 7.34
C ILE A 77 6.66 7.96 8.23
N ASN A 78 5.46 8.18 7.71
CA ASN A 78 4.24 8.15 8.48
C ASN A 78 3.18 7.28 7.81
N LEU A 79 2.33 6.71 8.66
CA LEU A 79 1.15 5.97 8.29
C LEU A 79 -0.07 6.68 8.87
N ARG A 80 -0.93 7.21 7.99
CA ARG A 80 -2.21 7.81 8.37
C ARG A 80 -3.35 6.84 8.10
N LEU A 81 -4.21 6.68 9.10
CA LEU A 81 -5.38 5.82 9.09
C LEU A 81 -6.63 6.69 9.29
N VAL A 82 -7.58 6.58 8.37
CA VAL A 82 -8.84 7.32 8.44
C VAL A 82 -9.99 6.33 8.32
N GLY A 83 -10.83 6.26 9.35
CA GLY A 83 -12.07 5.49 9.31
C GLY A 83 -13.28 6.38 9.05
N PHE A 84 -14.47 5.77 9.00
CA PHE A 84 -15.70 6.52 8.75
C PHE A 84 -16.04 7.46 9.92
N PRO A 85 -16.28 8.77 9.68
CA PRO A 85 -16.62 9.73 10.72
C PRO A 85 -17.83 9.30 11.56
N GLY A 86 -17.77 9.53 12.87
CA GLY A 86 -18.86 9.21 13.81
C GLY A 86 -19.06 7.72 14.11
N THR A 87 -18.34 6.81 13.42
CA THR A 87 -18.38 5.36 13.69
C THR A 87 -17.14 4.86 14.41
N VAL A 88 -15.99 5.49 14.14
CA VAL A 88 -14.73 5.15 14.81
C VAL A 88 -14.12 6.39 15.44
N GLU A 89 -13.51 6.18 16.60
CA GLU A 89 -12.71 7.20 17.28
C GLU A 89 -11.42 6.55 17.75
N PHE A 90 -10.30 7.14 17.39
CA PHE A 90 -9.00 6.75 17.90
C PHE A 90 -8.86 7.19 19.36
N THR A 91 -8.21 6.34 20.15
CA THR A 91 -7.75 6.71 21.48
C THR A 91 -6.42 7.41 21.33
N HIS A 92 -6.39 8.71 21.65
CA HIS A 92 -5.18 9.52 21.68
C HIS A 92 -4.85 9.90 23.14
N PRO A 93 -3.55 9.94 23.51
CA PRO A 93 -2.42 9.36 22.81
C PRO A 93 -2.39 7.84 22.97
N GLN A 94 -2.23 7.06 21.89
CA GLN A 94 -1.98 5.63 22.01
C GLN A 94 -1.21 5.09 20.79
N PRO A 95 -0.14 4.30 20.96
CA PRO A 95 0.64 3.82 19.82
C PRO A 95 -0.16 2.82 18.97
N LEU A 96 0.11 2.81 17.67
CA LEU A 96 -0.37 1.76 16.78
C LEU A 96 0.49 0.51 16.96
N LYS A 97 -0.16 -0.63 17.19
CA LYS A 97 0.52 -1.91 17.25
C LYS A 97 0.61 -2.53 15.86
N ILE A 98 1.81 -2.85 15.43
CA ILE A 98 2.09 -3.49 14.14
C ILE A 98 2.65 -4.88 14.40
N SER A 99 1.89 -5.90 14.03
CA SER A 99 2.31 -7.30 14.15
C SER A 99 2.81 -7.81 12.79
N TYR A 100 3.95 -8.48 12.78
CA TYR A 100 4.58 -8.97 11.55
C TYR A 100 5.34 -10.29 11.76
N GLY A 101 5.52 -11.04 10.68
CA GLY A 101 6.20 -12.34 10.71
C GLY A 101 5.49 -13.34 11.63
N GLN A 102 6.26 -14.22 12.28
CA GLN A 102 5.69 -15.29 13.10
C GLN A 102 5.21 -14.87 14.48
N ASN A 103 5.68 -13.74 15.06
CA ASN A 103 5.23 -13.19 16.36
C ASN A 103 5.87 -11.84 16.73
N LYS A 104 6.41 -11.09 15.76
CA LYS A 104 7.08 -9.81 16.07
C LYS A 104 6.05 -8.70 16.18
N ILE A 105 6.30 -7.78 17.10
CA ILE A 105 5.45 -6.61 17.35
C ILE A 105 6.33 -5.38 17.40
N SER A 106 5.92 -4.33 16.68
CA SER A 106 6.46 -2.98 16.82
C SER A 106 5.35 -2.02 17.24
N LEU A 107 5.73 -0.98 17.97
CA LEU A 107 4.84 0.12 18.36
C LEU A 107 5.22 1.35 17.55
N ALA A 108 4.27 1.87 16.79
CA ALA A 108 4.41 3.11 16.06
C ALA A 108 3.85 4.26 16.90
N ARG A 109 4.65 5.30 17.12
CA ARG A 109 4.27 6.44 17.96
C ARG A 109 3.16 7.24 17.33
N ASP A 110 2.18 7.65 18.13
CA ASP A 110 1.09 8.54 17.72
C ASP A 110 1.61 9.98 17.50
N ASN A 111 1.49 10.48 16.28
CA ASN A 111 1.88 11.84 15.91
C ASN A 111 0.82 12.88 16.31
N PHE A 112 -0.40 12.44 16.68
CA PHE A 112 -1.50 13.30 17.12
C PHE A 112 -1.76 13.22 18.62
N ALA A 113 -0.70 12.96 19.40
CA ALA A 113 -0.78 12.86 20.86
C ALA A 113 -1.42 14.10 21.53
N GLU A 114 -1.16 15.30 21.00
CA GLU A 114 -1.73 16.55 21.53
C GLU A 114 -3.10 16.88 20.93
N LYS A 115 -3.20 16.84 19.59
CA LYS A 115 -4.42 17.19 18.87
C LYS A 115 -4.49 16.52 17.51
N ALA A 116 -5.48 15.67 17.33
CA ALA A 116 -5.83 15.10 16.04
C ALA A 116 -6.68 16.08 15.20
N PRO A 117 -6.59 16.04 13.86
CA PRO A 117 -7.42 16.86 12.98
C PRO A 117 -8.91 16.44 13.04
N ALA A 118 -9.19 15.19 13.36
CA ALA A 118 -10.52 14.66 13.63
C ALA A 118 -10.40 13.37 14.46
N THR A 119 -11.45 13.00 15.20
CA THR A 119 -11.43 11.82 16.10
C THR A 119 -11.29 10.49 15.36
N ASN A 120 -11.70 10.43 14.10
CA ASN A 120 -11.62 9.25 13.23
C ASN A 120 -10.30 9.15 12.44
N VAL A 121 -9.29 9.96 12.80
CA VAL A 121 -8.00 10.03 12.11
C VAL A 121 -6.87 9.73 13.10
N GLY A 122 -6.08 8.71 12.80
CA GLY A 122 -4.82 8.42 13.48
C GLY A 122 -3.64 8.63 12.52
N GLU A 123 -2.52 9.11 13.04
CA GLU A 123 -1.27 9.18 12.28
C GLU A 123 -0.11 8.70 13.15
N TYR A 124 0.72 7.82 12.58
CA TYR A 124 1.76 7.14 13.34
C TYR A 124 3.09 7.19 12.61
N GLN A 125 4.19 7.46 13.33
CA GLN A 125 5.53 7.34 12.77
C GLN A 125 5.85 5.86 12.51
N PHE A 126 6.06 5.51 11.23
CA PHE A 126 6.29 4.14 10.82
C PHE A 126 7.68 3.67 11.27
N PRO A 127 7.80 2.54 12.00
CA PRO A 127 9.09 2.08 12.51
C PRO A 127 10.06 1.67 11.39
N GLU A 128 11.31 2.12 11.48
CA GLU A 128 12.36 1.82 10.49
C GLU A 128 12.67 0.33 10.38
N VAL A 129 12.51 -0.42 11.47
CA VAL A 129 12.64 -1.89 11.51
C VAL A 129 11.71 -2.61 10.53
N LEU A 130 10.68 -1.92 10.01
CA LEU A 130 9.72 -2.47 9.07
C LEU A 130 10.00 -2.09 7.61
N PHE A 131 11.05 -1.33 7.32
CA PHE A 131 11.39 -0.93 5.95
C PHE A 131 11.77 -2.13 5.07
N ASP A 132 12.51 -3.10 5.63
CA ASP A 132 13.03 -4.26 4.91
C ASP A 132 12.33 -5.57 5.31
N LEU A 133 11.01 -5.54 5.45
CA LEU A 133 10.26 -6.77 5.70
C LEU A 133 10.33 -7.73 4.51
N GLU A 134 10.56 -9.01 4.81
CA GLU A 134 10.53 -10.09 3.81
C GLU A 134 9.19 -10.10 3.07
N THR A 135 9.23 -10.49 1.78
CA THR A 135 8.07 -10.48 0.89
C THR A 135 6.94 -11.44 1.32
N ASN A 136 7.20 -12.37 2.22
CA ASN A 136 6.21 -13.29 2.78
C ASN A 136 5.63 -12.83 4.14
N ALA A 137 6.07 -11.68 4.67
CA ALA A 137 5.67 -11.22 5.99
C ALA A 137 4.18 -10.83 6.02
N LYS A 138 3.41 -11.52 6.86
CA LYS A 138 2.02 -11.12 7.16
C LYS A 138 2.05 -9.92 8.11
N ILE A 139 1.58 -8.76 7.66
CA ILE A 139 1.51 -7.55 8.49
C ILE A 139 0.07 -7.28 8.88
N PHE A 140 -0.13 -6.97 10.16
CA PHE A 140 -1.41 -6.55 10.71
C PHE A 140 -1.23 -5.26 11.52
N LEU A 141 -2.13 -4.31 11.29
CA LEU A 141 -2.28 -3.11 12.10
C LEU A 141 -3.39 -3.36 13.10
N SER A 142 -3.12 -3.19 14.39
CA SER A 142 -4.12 -3.21 15.45
C SER A 142 -4.37 -1.79 15.94
N LEU A 143 -5.55 -1.27 15.62
CA LEU A 143 -5.89 0.14 15.75
C LEU A 143 -6.33 0.44 17.18
N PRO A 144 -5.76 1.46 17.84
CA PRO A 144 -6.17 1.86 19.18
C PRO A 144 -7.44 2.71 19.09
N LEU A 145 -8.61 2.06 19.19
CA LEU A 145 -9.91 2.72 19.16
C LEU A 145 -10.47 2.87 20.57
N LYS A 146 -11.33 3.86 20.79
CA LYS A 146 -12.05 4.05 22.07
C LYS A 146 -13.08 2.96 22.35
N THR A 147 -13.48 2.23 21.32
CA THR A 147 -14.43 1.12 21.46
C THR A 147 -13.74 -0.09 22.10
N ASN A 148 -14.51 -0.95 22.77
CA ASN A 148 -13.97 -2.19 23.37
C ASN A 148 -13.50 -3.22 22.33
N GLN A 149 -13.63 -2.95 21.03
CA GLN A 149 -13.23 -3.85 19.95
C GLN A 149 -12.19 -3.14 19.06
N PRO A 150 -10.89 -3.44 19.25
CA PRO A 150 -9.86 -2.87 18.40
C PRO A 150 -10.03 -3.38 16.97
N ALA A 151 -10.10 -2.46 16.00
CA ALA A 151 -10.11 -2.85 14.60
C ALA A 151 -8.73 -3.39 14.20
N LYS A 152 -8.72 -4.38 13.30
CA LYS A 152 -7.49 -4.96 12.78
C LYS A 152 -7.49 -4.98 11.27
N ILE A 153 -6.47 -4.39 10.67
CA ILE A 153 -6.31 -4.29 9.21
C ILE A 153 -5.15 -5.18 8.80
N LYS A 154 -5.41 -6.12 7.89
CA LYS A 154 -4.35 -6.89 7.21
C LYS A 154 -3.79 -6.06 6.06
N ILE A 155 -2.48 -5.94 5.97
CA ILE A 155 -1.82 -5.30 4.83
C ILE A 155 -1.60 -6.34 3.74
N PRO A 156 -2.19 -6.18 2.54
CA PRO A 156 -1.92 -7.06 1.40
C PRO A 156 -0.47 -6.92 0.94
N PHE A 157 0.12 -8.01 0.45
CA PHE A 157 1.49 -8.00 -0.06
C PHE A 157 1.75 -6.95 -1.15
N PRO A 158 0.85 -6.72 -2.15
CA PRO A 158 1.06 -5.65 -3.13
C PRO A 158 1.17 -4.26 -2.50
N VAL A 159 0.42 -3.98 -1.42
CA VAL A 159 0.48 -2.70 -0.70
C VAL A 159 1.81 -2.54 0.02
N LEU A 160 2.35 -3.62 0.59
CA LEU A 160 3.67 -3.61 1.23
C LEU A 160 4.79 -3.29 0.23
N LEU A 161 4.73 -3.85 -0.99
CA LEU A 161 5.70 -3.56 -2.05
C LEU A 161 5.71 -2.07 -2.42
N GLU A 162 4.54 -1.45 -2.49
CA GLU A 162 4.44 -0.02 -2.79
C GLU A 162 4.97 0.85 -1.63
N TRP A 163 4.80 0.41 -0.38
CA TRP A 163 5.42 1.10 0.76
C TRP A 163 6.94 1.04 0.68
N GLN A 164 7.52 -0.11 0.30
CA GLN A 164 8.95 -0.26 0.05
C GLN A 164 9.42 0.61 -1.11
N GLU A 165 8.62 0.71 -2.18
CA GLU A 165 8.91 1.61 -3.30
C GLU A 165 8.95 3.08 -2.83
N VAL A 166 7.96 3.53 -2.05
CA VAL A 166 7.94 4.88 -1.45
C VAL A 166 9.20 5.12 -0.59
N ILE A 167 9.60 4.13 0.23
CA ILE A 167 10.81 4.23 1.05
C ILE A 167 12.06 4.40 0.18
N SER A 168 12.16 3.66 -0.94
CA SER A 168 13.33 3.69 -1.83
C SER A 168 13.49 4.95 -2.71
N ARG A 169 12.43 5.76 -2.87
CA ARG A 169 12.49 7.01 -3.67
C ARG A 169 13.58 7.95 -3.13
N LYS A 170 14.19 8.78 -3.97
CA LYS A 170 15.21 9.75 -3.54
C LYS A 170 14.69 11.15 -3.75
#